data_AF-A0A7S1F9A9-F1
#
_entry.id   AF-A0A7S1F9A9-F1
#
_cell.length_a   1.000
_cell.length_b   1.000
_cell.length_c   1.000
_cell.angle_alpha   90.00
_cell.angle_beta   90.00
_cell.angle_gamma   90.00
#
_symmetry.space_group_name_H-M   'P 1'
#
loop_
_entity.id
_entity.type
_entity.pdbx_description
1 polymer ?
#
loop_
_entity_poly.entity_id
_entity_poly.type
_entity_poly.pdbx_seq_one_letter_code
_entity_poly.pdbx_strand_id
1 'polypeptide(L)'
;PLVDNPAVQEVLRVWKQIQGPPEWGDGSSEGDSSVFSALWLEGRCEMMIDWEQSYTLARNTVYNNSISTGMTPGSEYVWNRDTQQVIQCVDGGCPHATVYSDGKVVNHAPYNAFNGWSGAINAHAAEAVRNSAYRFFVYLMSTEKRVETVVKDPNFATVRKSVAENVAVWLSE
;
A
#
# COMPACT_ATOMS: atom_id res chain seq x y z
N PRO A 1 5.68 -15.18 19.55
CA PRO A 1 6.82 -14.33 19.09
C PRO A 1 6.47 -13.62 17.77
N LEU A 2 6.83 -12.35 17.61
CA LEU A 2 6.41 -11.56 16.44
C LEU A 2 7.16 -11.91 15.14
N VAL A 3 8.41 -12.34 15.24
CA VAL A 3 9.27 -12.62 14.08
C VAL A 3 9.55 -14.11 13.92
N ASP A 4 9.90 -14.79 15.02
CA ASP A 4 10.13 -16.24 14.99
C ASP A 4 8.81 -17.01 15.20
N ASN A 5 8.10 -17.26 14.11
CA ASN A 5 6.87 -18.08 14.12
C ASN A 5 6.64 -18.77 12.76
N PRO A 6 5.80 -19.83 12.72
CA PRO A 6 5.51 -20.57 11.49
C PRO A 6 4.96 -19.72 10.34
N ALA A 7 4.23 -18.64 10.63
CA ALA A 7 3.70 -17.77 9.57
C ALA A 7 4.80 -16.97 8.87
N VAL A 8 5.77 -16.43 9.62
CA VAL A 8 6.93 -15.74 9.04
C VAL A 8 7.81 -16.72 8.25
N GLN A 9 8.00 -17.94 8.76
CA GLN A 9 8.72 -18.99 8.03
C GLN A 9 8.05 -19.32 6.70
N GLU A 10 6.72 -19.42 6.69
CA GLU A 10 5.94 -19.67 5.47
C GLU A 10 6.03 -18.51 4.47
N VAL A 11 5.93 -17.26 4.95
CA VAL A 11 6.12 -16.07 4.11
C VAL A 11 7.52 -16.06 3.47
N LEU A 12 8.57 -16.34 4.24
CA LEU A 12 9.94 -16.42 3.71
C LEU A 12 10.11 -17.56 2.71
N ARG A 13 9.43 -18.70 2.92
CA ARG A 13 9.42 -19.82 2.00
C ARG A 13 8.78 -19.43 0.66
N VAL A 14 7.61 -18.79 0.69
CA VAL A 14 6.92 -18.29 -0.51
C VAL A 14 7.75 -17.21 -1.19
N TRP A 15 8.28 -16.24 -0.44
CA TRP A 15 9.15 -15.17 -0.95
C TRP A 15 10.31 -15.75 -1.76
N LYS A 16 11.00 -16.77 -1.22
CA LYS A 16 12.09 -17.46 -1.90
C LYS A 16 11.67 -18.13 -3.22
N GLN A 17 10.42 -18.56 -3.35
CA GLN A 17 9.90 -19.18 -4.58
C GLN A 17 9.54 -18.16 -5.65
N ILE A 18 9.21 -16.93 -5.25
CA ILE A 18 8.75 -15.87 -6.15
C ILE A 18 9.83 -14.81 -6.40
N GLN A 19 11.05 -14.99 -5.88
CA GLN A 19 12.15 -14.09 -6.19
C GLN A 19 12.43 -14.11 -7.69
N GLY A 20 12.49 -12.91 -8.28
CA GLY A 20 12.90 -12.74 -9.66
C GLY A 20 14.36 -13.13 -9.88
N PRO A 21 14.82 -13.16 -11.14
CA PRO A 21 16.20 -13.38 -11.49
C PRO A 21 17.17 -12.53 -10.65
N PRO A 22 18.30 -13.08 -10.17
CA PRO A 22 19.22 -12.38 -9.28
C PRO A 22 19.74 -11.05 -9.85
N GLU A 23 19.79 -10.92 -11.18
CA GLU A 23 20.21 -9.69 -11.86
C GLU A 23 19.22 -8.52 -11.74
N TRP A 24 18.01 -8.74 -11.21
CA TRP A 24 17.04 -7.67 -10.93
C TRP A 24 17.25 -7.03 -9.55
N GLY A 25 18.27 -7.48 -8.81
CA GLY A 25 18.59 -7.01 -7.46
C GLY A 25 17.70 -7.68 -6.39
N ASP A 26 18.23 -7.81 -5.18
CA ASP A 26 17.52 -8.38 -4.02
C ASP A 26 16.59 -7.37 -3.32
N GLY A 27 16.35 -6.21 -3.94
CA GLY A 27 15.58 -5.12 -3.34
C GLY A 27 16.20 -4.56 -2.04
N SER A 28 17.47 -4.88 -1.73
CA SER A 28 18.08 -4.56 -0.44
C SER A 28 18.69 -3.16 -0.35
N SER A 29 18.75 -2.40 -1.45
CA SER A 29 18.92 -0.96 -1.32
C SER A 29 17.57 -0.36 -0.96
N GLU A 30 17.40 0.00 0.30
CA GLU A 30 16.34 0.89 0.78
C GLU A 30 15.99 1.95 -0.28
N GLY A 31 14.93 1.73 -1.06
CA GLY A 31 14.26 2.81 -1.79
C GLY A 31 14.63 3.09 -3.24
N ASP A 32 15.26 2.19 -4.02
CA ASP A 32 15.22 2.35 -5.49
C ASP A 32 14.08 1.53 -6.13
N SER A 33 12.84 1.85 -5.73
CA SER A 33 11.64 1.32 -6.39
C SER A 33 11.59 1.66 -7.88
N SER A 34 12.41 2.61 -8.35
CA SER A 34 12.42 3.02 -9.77
C SER A 34 12.80 1.90 -10.71
N VAL A 35 13.60 0.91 -10.27
CA VAL A 35 13.95 -0.26 -11.09
C VAL A 35 12.69 -1.09 -11.39
N PHE A 36 11.87 -1.38 -10.38
CA PHE A 36 10.65 -2.17 -10.57
C PHE A 36 9.57 -1.38 -11.32
N SER A 37 9.43 -0.08 -11.04
CA SER A 37 8.55 0.80 -11.82
C SER A 37 8.97 0.85 -13.28
N ALA A 38 10.27 0.93 -13.59
CA ALA A 38 10.77 0.91 -14.97
C ALA A 38 10.48 -0.43 -15.67
N LEU A 39 10.77 -1.57 -15.02
CA LEU A 39 10.46 -2.89 -15.57
C LEU A 39 8.97 -3.06 -15.89
N TRP A 40 8.09 -2.56 -15.02
CA TRP A 40 6.65 -2.59 -15.24
C TRP A 40 6.21 -1.63 -16.36
N LEU A 41 6.72 -0.38 -16.38
CA LEU A 41 6.43 0.61 -17.44
C LEU A 41 6.96 0.18 -18.82
N GLU A 42 8.00 -0.66 -18.87
CA GLU A 42 8.51 -1.30 -20.08
C GLU A 42 7.72 -2.56 -20.52
N GLY A 43 6.71 -2.96 -19.74
CA GLY A 43 5.89 -4.14 -20.00
C GLY A 43 6.60 -5.47 -19.71
N ARG A 44 7.68 -5.46 -18.91
CA ARG A 44 8.40 -6.68 -18.50
C ARG A 44 7.75 -7.37 -17.30
N CYS A 45 6.89 -6.67 -16.57
CA CYS A 45 6.11 -7.21 -15.45
C CYS A 45 4.62 -6.97 -15.71
N GLU A 46 3.80 -8.03 -15.64
CA GLU A 46 2.34 -7.94 -15.79
C GLU A 46 1.69 -7.21 -14.60
N MET A 47 2.24 -7.43 -13.40
CA MET A 47 1.75 -6.88 -12.14
C MET A 47 2.91 -6.31 -11.35
N MET A 48 2.62 -5.24 -10.62
CA MET A 48 3.54 -4.64 -9.66
C MET A 48 2.79 -4.35 -8.35
N ILE A 49 3.42 -4.67 -7.22
CA ILE A 49 2.93 -4.29 -5.89
C ILE A 49 3.78 -3.10 -5.47
N ASP A 50 3.24 -1.91 -5.65
CA ASP A 50 3.96 -0.66 -5.47
C ASP A 50 3.01 0.43 -4.94
N TRP A 51 3.60 1.59 -4.69
CA TRP A 51 2.96 2.77 -4.18
C TRP A 51 2.11 3.40 -5.28
N GLU A 52 1.19 4.28 -4.89
CA GLU A 52 0.21 4.89 -5.81
C GLU A 52 0.86 5.75 -6.92
N GLN A 53 2.16 6.03 -6.82
CA GLN A 53 2.93 6.85 -7.75
C GLN A 53 3.01 6.29 -9.18
N SER A 54 3.01 4.96 -9.30
CA SER A 54 3.24 4.31 -10.59
C SER A 54 2.10 4.49 -11.58
N TYR A 55 0.86 4.69 -11.11
CA TYR A 55 -0.27 4.95 -12.00
C TYR A 55 -0.13 6.28 -12.75
N THR A 56 0.36 7.31 -12.07
CA THR A 56 0.60 8.63 -12.70
C THR A 56 1.71 8.56 -13.73
N LEU A 57 2.80 7.85 -13.42
CA LEU A 57 3.90 7.63 -14.36
C LEU A 57 3.42 6.91 -15.63
N ALA A 58 2.47 5.99 -15.49
CA ALA A 58 1.97 5.21 -16.62
C ALA A 58 1.04 5.97 -17.58
N ARG A 59 0.46 7.11 -17.17
CA ARG A 59 -0.47 7.90 -18.01
C ARG A 59 0.13 8.35 -19.34
N ASN A 60 1.45 8.50 -19.40
CA ASN A 60 2.17 8.92 -20.61
C ASN A 60 2.84 7.76 -21.36
N THR A 61 2.49 6.52 -21.05
CA THR A 61 3.03 5.32 -21.71
C THR A 61 2.06 4.74 -22.73
N VAL A 62 2.54 3.78 -23.53
CA VAL A 62 1.72 3.01 -24.47
C VAL A 62 0.64 2.16 -23.78
N TYR A 63 0.76 1.96 -22.46
CA TYR A 63 -0.18 1.18 -21.65
C TYR A 63 -1.27 2.05 -20.99
N ASN A 64 -1.30 3.35 -21.31
CA ASN A 64 -2.35 4.23 -20.81
C ASN A 64 -3.75 3.66 -21.15
N ASN A 65 -4.66 3.68 -20.18
CA ASN A 65 -5.99 3.03 -20.22
C ASN A 65 -6.01 1.50 -20.28
N SER A 66 -4.86 0.82 -20.21
CA SER A 66 -4.75 -0.65 -20.14
C SER A 66 -4.30 -1.16 -18.76
N ILE A 67 -4.21 -0.27 -17.78
CA ILE A 67 -3.76 -0.54 -16.42
C ILE A 67 -4.95 -0.46 -15.48
N SER A 68 -5.01 -1.39 -14.53
CA SER A 68 -5.97 -1.37 -13.43
C SER A 68 -5.25 -1.48 -12.08
N THR A 69 -5.97 -1.14 -11.02
CA THR A 69 -5.55 -1.37 -9.64
C THR A 69 -6.46 -2.44 -9.01
N GLY A 70 -5.91 -3.19 -8.06
CA GLY A 70 -6.63 -4.27 -7.40
C GLY A 70 -6.20 -4.45 -5.96
N MET A 71 -6.95 -5.27 -5.22
CA MET A 71 -6.59 -5.68 -3.87
C MET A 71 -5.27 -6.45 -3.91
N THR A 72 -4.39 -6.19 -2.94
CA THR A 72 -3.12 -6.93 -2.83
C THR A 72 -3.36 -8.43 -2.75
N PRO A 73 -2.46 -9.27 -3.30
CA PRO A 73 -2.55 -10.71 -3.13
C PRO A 73 -2.72 -11.11 -1.66
N GLY A 74 -3.56 -12.10 -1.43
CA GLY A 74 -3.85 -12.62 -0.09
C GLY A 74 -3.34 -14.04 0.09
N SER A 75 -3.76 -14.68 1.18
CA SER A 75 -3.40 -16.06 1.52
C SER A 75 -4.63 -16.84 1.96
N GLU A 76 -4.72 -18.11 1.55
CA GLU A 76 -5.70 -19.08 2.07
C GLU A 76 -5.40 -19.51 3.51
N TYR A 77 -4.29 -19.05 4.08
CA TYR A 77 -3.87 -19.36 5.45
C TYR A 77 -3.51 -18.09 6.22
N VAL A 78 -3.88 -18.07 7.50
CA VAL A 78 -3.63 -16.94 8.41
C VAL A 78 -2.96 -17.38 9.70
N TRP A 79 -2.20 -16.46 10.30
CA TRP A 79 -1.61 -16.64 11.61
C TRP A 79 -2.66 -16.42 12.71
N ASN A 80 -3.02 -17.49 13.43
CA ASN A 80 -3.80 -17.38 14.65
C ASN A 80 -2.85 -17.08 15.83
N ARG A 81 -2.99 -15.88 16.41
CA ARG A 81 -2.14 -15.43 17.52
C ARG A 81 -2.42 -16.16 18.84
N ASP A 82 -3.65 -16.63 19.02
CA ASP A 82 -4.09 -17.30 20.25
C ASP A 82 -3.57 -18.73 20.28
N THR A 83 -3.73 -19.47 19.17
CA THR A 83 -3.25 -20.86 19.07
C THR A 83 -1.80 -20.97 18.64
N GLN A 84 -1.20 -19.87 18.17
CA GLN A 84 0.14 -19.82 17.58
C GLN A 84 0.30 -20.82 16.43
N GLN A 85 -0.71 -20.92 15.58
CA GLN A 85 -0.74 -21.81 14.43
C GLN A 85 -1.12 -21.07 13.14
N VAL A 86 -0.59 -21.55 12.02
CA VAL A 86 -1.08 -21.20 10.69
C VAL A 86 -2.33 -22.04 10.44
N ILE A 87 -3.47 -21.38 10.25
CA ILE A 87 -4.76 -22.04 10.04
C ILE A 87 -5.29 -21.69 8.66
N GLN A 88 -6.02 -22.62 8.05
CA GLN A 88 -6.70 -22.38 6.78
C GLN A 88 -7.88 -21.42 6.99
N CYS A 89 -8.04 -20.47 6.09
CA CYS A 89 -9.22 -19.63 6.04
C CYS A 89 -10.42 -20.42 5.55
N VAL A 90 -11.52 -20.24 6.27
CA VAL A 90 -12.84 -20.75 5.92
C VAL A 90 -13.81 -19.57 5.88
N ASP A 91 -14.94 -19.75 5.23
CA ASP A 91 -15.98 -18.71 5.18
C ASP A 91 -16.38 -18.30 6.61
N GLY A 92 -16.35 -17.00 6.89
CA GLY A 92 -16.55 -16.43 8.22
C GLY A 92 -15.41 -16.62 9.24
N GLY A 93 -14.36 -17.38 8.93
CA GLY A 93 -13.22 -17.63 9.81
C GLY A 93 -12.09 -16.59 9.74
N CYS A 94 -12.07 -15.77 8.69
CA CYS A 94 -11.04 -14.77 8.43
C CYS A 94 -11.68 -13.38 8.18
N PRO A 95 -11.36 -12.34 8.98
CA PRO A 95 -12.06 -11.05 8.94
C PRO A 95 -12.00 -10.29 7.62
N HIS A 96 -11.01 -10.59 6.78
CA HIS A 96 -10.75 -9.89 5.51
C HIS A 96 -10.67 -10.89 4.35
N ALA A 97 -11.43 -11.98 4.44
CA ALA A 97 -11.47 -12.99 3.40
C ALA A 97 -12.46 -12.67 2.28
N THR A 98 -12.04 -13.00 1.06
CA THR A 98 -12.91 -13.04 -0.12
C THR A 98 -13.08 -14.50 -0.53
N VAL A 99 -14.33 -14.90 -0.79
CA VAL A 99 -14.66 -16.20 -1.38
C VAL A 99 -14.67 -16.04 -2.90
N TYR A 100 -13.74 -16.71 -3.57
CA TYR A 100 -13.61 -16.66 -5.02
C TYR A 100 -14.50 -17.71 -5.70
N SER A 101 -14.79 -17.51 -6.99
CA SER A 101 -15.64 -18.40 -7.78
C SER A 101 -15.09 -19.82 -7.93
N ASP A 102 -13.78 -20.01 -7.73
CA ASP A 102 -13.12 -21.31 -7.69
C ASP A 102 -13.23 -22.01 -6.31
N GLY A 103 -13.95 -21.41 -5.37
CA GLY A 103 -14.19 -21.94 -4.03
C GLY A 103 -13.09 -21.64 -3.02
N LYS A 104 -12.03 -20.93 -3.41
CA LYS A 104 -10.95 -20.53 -2.49
C LYS A 104 -11.41 -19.41 -1.57
N VAL A 105 -10.97 -19.47 -0.32
CA VAL A 105 -11.20 -18.43 0.69
C VAL A 105 -9.86 -17.78 1.00
N VAL A 106 -9.65 -16.58 0.45
CA VAL A 106 -8.35 -15.89 0.53
C VAL A 106 -8.49 -14.68 1.43
N ASN A 107 -7.67 -14.60 2.48
CA ASN A 107 -7.61 -13.44 3.37
C ASN A 107 -6.59 -12.43 2.88
N HIS A 108 -7.02 -11.17 2.77
CA HIS A 108 -6.20 -10.06 2.30
C HIS A 108 -5.79 -9.15 3.45
N ALA A 109 -4.66 -8.47 3.31
CA ALA A 109 -4.29 -7.44 4.26
C ALA A 109 -5.31 -6.28 4.18
N PRO A 110 -5.89 -5.83 5.30
CA PRO A 110 -6.86 -4.73 5.30
C PRO A 110 -6.21 -3.36 5.13
N TYR A 111 -4.88 -3.31 5.11
CA TYR A 111 -4.09 -2.11 4.89
C TYR A 111 -2.84 -2.48 4.11
N ASN A 112 -2.34 -1.54 3.30
CA ASN A 112 -1.02 -1.67 2.70
C ASN A 112 0.03 -1.71 3.80
N ALA A 113 1.00 -2.63 3.72
CA ALA A 113 2.03 -2.84 4.74
C ALA A 113 3.07 -1.70 4.85
N PHE A 114 2.76 -0.51 4.30
CA PHE A 114 3.65 0.63 4.25
C PHE A 114 2.99 1.88 4.83
N ASN A 115 3.77 2.64 5.59
CA ASN A 115 3.32 3.88 6.23
C ASN A 115 3.42 5.05 5.24
N GLY A 116 2.40 5.92 5.23
CA GLY A 116 2.43 7.15 4.44
C GLY A 116 3.45 8.17 4.96
N TRP A 117 3.55 9.30 4.25
CA TRP A 117 4.40 10.41 4.65
C TRP A 117 3.85 11.11 5.90
N SER A 118 4.73 11.40 6.86
CA SER A 118 4.36 12.16 8.07
C SER A 118 5.24 13.40 8.22
N GLY A 119 4.63 14.49 8.66
CA GLY A 119 5.36 15.71 9.04
C GLY A 119 5.75 15.66 10.51
N ALA A 120 7.01 15.96 10.81
CA ALA A 120 7.52 16.07 12.18
C ALA A 120 8.02 17.49 12.45
N ILE A 121 7.87 17.96 13.69
CA ILE A 121 8.39 19.25 14.14
C ILE A 121 9.56 18.98 15.07
N ASN A 122 10.71 19.58 14.78
CA ASN A 122 11.89 19.47 15.64
C ASN A 122 11.58 20.09 17.02
N ALA A 123 11.71 19.29 18.07
CA ALA A 123 11.45 19.70 19.45
C ALA A 123 12.37 20.85 19.92
N HIS A 124 13.57 20.95 19.35
CA HIS A 124 14.56 21.97 19.68
C HIS A 124 14.39 23.30 18.94
N ALA A 125 13.45 23.39 17.98
CA ALA A 125 13.17 24.65 17.31
C ALA A 125 12.57 25.67 18.30
N ALA A 126 12.77 26.97 18.04
CA ALA A 126 12.17 28.03 18.83
C ALA A 126 10.63 27.88 18.88
N GLU A 127 10.00 28.28 19.99
CA GLU A 127 8.56 28.08 20.20
C GLU A 127 7.70 28.68 19.08
N ALA A 128 8.02 29.89 18.63
CA ALA A 128 7.32 30.54 17.51
C ALA A 128 7.42 29.72 16.21
N VAL A 129 8.56 29.08 15.95
CA VAL A 129 8.77 28.20 14.79
C VAL A 129 7.93 26.93 14.92
N ARG A 130 7.93 26.30 16.11
CA ARG A 130 7.11 25.10 16.35
C ARG A 130 5.62 25.39 16.16
N ASN A 131 5.13 26.51 16.70
CA ASN A 131 3.74 26.92 16.57
C ASN A 131 3.36 27.22 15.10
N SER A 132 4.27 27.83 14.35
CA SER A 132 4.06 28.12 12.93
C SER A 132 4.05 26.85 12.08
N ALA A 133 5.01 25.94 12.31
CA ALA A 133 5.05 24.65 11.63
C ALA A 133 3.81 23.80 11.93
N TYR A 134 3.34 23.80 13.18
CA TYR A 134 2.10 23.12 13.57
C TYR A 134 0.90 23.68 12.82
N ARG A 135 0.72 25.00 12.79
CA ARG A 135 -0.36 25.65 12.04
C ARG A 135 -0.30 25.34 10.55
N PHE A 136 0.90 25.32 9.98
CA PHE A 136 1.12 24.97 8.58
C PHE A 136 0.71 23.51 8.29
N PHE A 137 1.15 22.55 9.11
CA PHE A 137 0.74 21.15 8.95
C PHE A 137 -0.77 20.98 9.13
N VAL A 138 -1.39 21.63 10.11
CA VAL A 138 -2.86 21.60 10.26
C VAL A 138 -3.57 22.16 9.03
N TYR A 139 -3.05 23.26 8.45
CA TYR A 139 -3.59 23.85 7.24
C TYR A 139 -3.49 22.93 6.02
N LEU A 140 -2.31 22.33 5.77
CA LEU A 140 -2.12 21.36 4.69
C LEU A 140 -3.05 20.15 4.83
N MET A 141 -3.33 19.75 6.07
CA MET A 141 -4.18 18.61 6.40
C MET A 141 -5.67 18.97 6.51
N SER A 142 -6.06 20.20 6.16
CA SER A 142 -7.47 20.63 6.11
C SER A 142 -8.23 19.89 5.00
N THR A 143 -9.55 19.73 5.13
CA THR A 143 -10.37 19.00 4.15
C THR A 143 -10.26 19.58 2.74
N GLU A 144 -10.36 20.90 2.63
CA GLU A 144 -10.32 21.62 1.35
C GLU A 144 -8.99 21.38 0.61
N LYS A 145 -7.86 21.51 1.31
CA LYS A 145 -6.54 21.28 0.70
C LYS A 145 -6.25 19.83 0.38
N ARG A 146 -6.82 18.89 1.15
CA ARG A 146 -6.72 17.46 0.86
C ARG A 146 -7.46 17.08 -0.42
N VAL A 147 -8.69 17.56 -0.60
CA VAL A 147 -9.47 17.32 -1.82
C VAL A 147 -8.72 17.89 -3.03
N GLU A 148 -8.25 19.13 -2.93
CA GLU A 148 -7.45 19.75 -3.98
C GLU A 148 -6.20 18.93 -4.34
N THR A 149 -5.50 18.39 -3.33
CA THR A 149 -4.26 17.64 -3.54
C THR A 149 -4.53 16.27 -4.13
N VAL A 150 -5.54 15.53 -3.64
CA VAL A 150 -5.82 14.17 -4.14
C VAL A 150 -6.47 14.19 -5.54
N VAL A 151 -7.32 15.19 -5.80
CA VAL A 151 -7.97 15.35 -7.11
C VAL A 151 -6.95 15.79 -8.18
N LYS A 152 -6.05 16.73 -7.84
CA LYS A 152 -5.06 17.26 -8.80
C LYS A 152 -3.81 16.40 -8.93
N ASP A 153 -3.44 15.64 -7.90
CA ASP A 153 -2.29 14.75 -7.90
C ASP A 153 -2.69 13.37 -7.31
N PRO A 154 -3.01 12.39 -8.18
CA PRO A 154 -3.43 11.07 -7.74
C PRO A 154 -2.32 10.27 -7.03
N ASN A 155 -1.11 10.83 -6.91
CA ASN A 155 -0.03 10.24 -6.12
C ASN A 155 -0.18 10.44 -4.60
N PHE A 156 -1.12 11.27 -4.16
CA PHE A 156 -1.39 11.53 -2.75
C PHE A 156 -2.66 10.81 -2.28
N ALA A 157 -2.50 9.57 -1.81
CA ALA A 157 -3.54 8.86 -1.09
C ALA A 157 -3.96 9.61 0.18
N THR A 158 -5.26 9.67 0.43
CA THR A 158 -5.86 10.48 1.51
C THR A 158 -5.35 10.17 2.92
N VAL A 159 -5.01 11.22 3.64
CA VAL A 159 -4.45 11.23 5.01
C VAL A 159 -5.46 10.99 6.14
N ARG A 160 -6.78 10.83 5.86
CA ARG A 160 -7.81 10.43 6.87
C ARG A 160 -9.03 9.77 6.22
N LYS A 161 -9.56 8.72 6.89
CA LYS A 161 -10.79 7.99 6.51
C LYS A 161 -12.00 8.91 6.22
N SER A 162 -12.16 9.98 6.98
CA SER A 162 -13.29 10.92 6.84
C SER A 162 -13.40 11.61 5.47
N VAL A 163 -12.33 11.61 4.66
CA VAL A 163 -12.36 12.16 3.29
C VAL A 163 -12.93 11.13 2.30
N ALA A 164 -12.74 9.84 2.56
CA ALA A 164 -13.29 8.76 1.75
C ALA A 164 -14.78 8.50 2.05
N GLU A 165 -15.28 8.95 3.21
CA GLU A 165 -16.70 8.78 3.60
C GLU A 165 -17.64 9.71 2.83
N ASN A 166 -17.16 10.83 2.29
CA ASN A 166 -17.96 11.75 1.49
C ASN A 166 -17.69 11.55 -0.01
N VAL A 167 -18.33 10.54 -0.58
CA VAL A 167 -18.21 10.16 -2.00
C VAL A 167 -18.68 11.26 -2.97
N ALA A 168 -19.53 12.20 -2.53
CA ALA A 168 -20.07 13.26 -3.38
C ALA A 168 -18.99 14.21 -3.92
N VAL A 169 -17.90 14.40 -3.16
CA VAL A 169 -16.75 15.22 -3.57
C VAL A 169 -15.96 14.57 -4.73
N TRP A 170 -16.06 13.25 -4.89
CA TRP A 170 -15.38 12.49 -5.94
C TRP A 170 -16.20 12.35 -7.21
N LEU A 171 -17.53 12.48 -7.10
CA LEU A 171 -18.49 12.30 -8.20
C LEU A 171 -18.86 13.61 -8.90
N SER A 172 -18.34 14.76 -8.44
CA SER A 172 -18.68 16.08 -8.96
C SER A 172 -17.74 16.58 -10.07
N GLU A 173 -16.77 15.77 -10.49
CA GLU A 173 -15.93 15.98 -11.69
C GLU A 173 -16.23 14.90 -12.73
#